data_AF-A0AAD5CAF9-F1
#
_entry.id   AF-A0AAD5CAF9-F1
#
_cell.length_a   1.000
_cell.length_b   1.000
_cell.length_c   1.000
_cell.angle_alpha   90.00
_cell.angle_beta   90.00
_cell.angle_gamma   90.00
#
_symmetry.space_group_name_H-M   'P 1'
#
loop_
_entity.id
_entity.type
_entity.pdbx_description
1 polymer ?
#
loop_
_entity_poly.entity_id
_entity_poly.type
_entity_poly.pdbx_seq_one_letter_code
_entity_poly.pdbx_strand_id
1 'polypeptide(L)'
;SINPNEATITAVARLAAANNDADYAFELVKSLVSYNDKPRLRTYDPALFCYVKKLDAEMATGVRCVSESTVEVIERWFSGESGERVGGGVGEWDMERVKDVMVKNGGGWHGLGWVGNGKWVVTRTSVDSGGCCCGCGERLACVDIGKEDTEKFAQSVVALAVEREKRSNFTQFQNWLDQHNDFEAIVDGANIGLYQQNFADGGFSVPQQLEAVVKELYKRSNKWPLVILHEKRLHTLLANPSNRGILEEWIDNGVLYGTPVGSNDDWYWLYASVKLKCMLVTNDKMRDHIFELLGSSFFPMWKERHQVHYTFPKGQVKLEMPPPYSVVIQESERGAWHVPVTSESNNESQRTWLCITRSETCKVSDEFCKSAEAQESGKITNGKFRNPCSNSSNSSETICITGKRKERSESPTK
;
A
#
# COMPACT_ATOMS: atom_id res chain seq x y z
N SER A 1 -38.54 -20.27 28.37
CA SER A 1 -37.13 -20.55 28.03
C SER A 1 -36.24 -19.87 29.07
N ILE A 2 -35.04 -20.41 29.30
CA ILE A 2 -34.05 -19.77 30.19
C ILE A 2 -33.19 -18.87 29.32
N ASN A 3 -33.10 -17.58 29.65
CA ASN A 3 -32.22 -16.65 28.94
C ASN A 3 -30.76 -16.91 29.36
N PRO A 4 -29.82 -17.01 28.41
CA PRO A 4 -28.41 -17.23 28.73
C PRO A 4 -27.83 -15.99 29.44
N ASN A 5 -27.05 -16.22 30.50
CA ASN A 5 -26.40 -15.15 31.25
C ASN A 5 -25.08 -14.71 30.59
N GLU A 6 -24.52 -13.58 31.05
CA GLU A 6 -23.27 -12.98 30.53
C GLU A 6 -22.11 -13.99 30.44
N ALA A 7 -21.96 -14.88 31.43
CA ALA A 7 -20.88 -15.86 31.47
C ALA A 7 -21.03 -16.92 30.36
N THR A 8 -22.27 -17.37 30.11
CA THR A 8 -22.59 -18.31 29.02
C THR A 8 -22.29 -17.68 27.67
N ILE A 9 -22.75 -16.45 27.42
CA ILE A 9 -22.48 -15.77 26.14
C ILE A 9 -20.98 -15.47 25.96
N THR A 10 -20.27 -15.10 27.02
CA THR A 10 -18.82 -14.90 26.96
C THR A 10 -18.07 -16.20 26.62
N ALA A 11 -18.47 -17.33 27.20
CA ALA A 11 -17.86 -18.63 26.90
C ALA A 11 -18.11 -19.07 25.45
N VAL A 12 -19.32 -18.84 24.92
CA VAL A 12 -19.66 -19.17 23.54
C VAL A 12 -19.01 -18.21 22.55
N ALA A 13 -18.90 -16.92 22.87
CA ALA A 13 -18.14 -15.95 22.07
C ALA A 13 -16.65 -16.31 22.00
N ARG A 14 -16.07 -16.86 23.09
CA ARG A 14 -14.70 -17.42 23.07
C ARG A 14 -14.56 -18.65 22.19
N LEU A 15 -15.55 -19.54 22.19
CA LEU A 15 -15.56 -20.72 21.32
C LEU A 15 -15.73 -20.33 19.85
N ALA A 16 -16.60 -19.38 19.54
CA ALA A 16 -16.77 -18.81 18.19
C ALA A 16 -15.49 -18.12 17.71
N ALA A 17 -14.87 -17.32 18.57
CA ALA A 17 -13.58 -16.68 18.30
C ALA A 17 -12.44 -17.69 18.07
N ALA A 18 -12.38 -18.77 18.87
CA ALA A 18 -11.39 -19.83 18.70
C ALA A 18 -11.55 -20.61 17.38
N ASN A 19 -12.74 -20.56 16.76
CA ASN A 19 -13.06 -21.14 15.46
C ASN A 19 -13.07 -20.11 14.31
N ASN A 20 -12.47 -18.93 14.51
CA ASN A 20 -12.37 -17.83 13.53
C ASN A 20 -13.70 -17.23 13.04
N ASP A 21 -14.78 -17.36 13.80
CA ASP A 21 -16.10 -16.78 13.45
C ASP A 21 -16.35 -15.48 14.23
N ALA A 22 -15.72 -14.39 13.79
CA ALA A 22 -15.82 -13.07 14.44
C ALA A 22 -17.24 -12.48 14.35
N ASP A 23 -17.93 -12.69 13.23
CA ASP A 23 -19.26 -12.14 13.01
C ASP A 23 -20.26 -12.81 13.96
N TYR A 24 -20.18 -14.14 14.10
CA TYR A 24 -20.99 -14.85 15.08
C TYR A 24 -20.61 -14.50 16.53
N ALA A 25 -19.30 -14.37 16.84
CA ALA A 25 -18.86 -13.91 18.15
C ALA A 25 -19.40 -12.51 18.48
N PHE A 26 -19.49 -11.63 17.50
CA PHE A 26 -19.99 -10.26 17.67
C PHE A 26 -21.52 -10.19 17.75
N GLU A 27 -22.25 -10.96 16.94
CA GLU A 27 -23.70 -11.11 17.03
C GLU A 27 -24.13 -11.70 18.38
N LEU A 28 -23.37 -12.66 18.91
CA LEU A 28 -23.58 -13.19 20.26
C LEU A 28 -23.47 -12.09 21.33
N VAL A 29 -22.51 -11.19 21.21
CA VAL A 29 -22.36 -10.06 22.14
C VAL A 29 -23.45 -9.01 21.94
N LYS A 30 -23.91 -8.76 20.70
CA LYS A 30 -25.09 -7.90 20.42
C LYS A 30 -26.36 -8.44 21.06
N SER A 31 -26.53 -9.77 21.09
CA SER A 31 -27.72 -10.39 21.67
C SER A 31 -27.87 -10.05 23.17
N LEU A 32 -26.78 -9.84 23.93
CA LEU A 32 -26.85 -9.41 25.33
C LEU A 32 -27.48 -8.03 25.51
N VAL A 33 -27.26 -7.12 24.55
CA VAL A 33 -27.86 -5.78 24.57
C VAL A 33 -29.38 -5.86 24.39
N SER A 34 -29.87 -6.85 23.62
CA SER A 34 -31.31 -7.10 23.45
C SER A 34 -31.98 -7.68 24.71
N TYR A 35 -31.21 -8.27 25.62
CA TYR A 35 -31.68 -8.81 26.90
C TYR A 35 -31.55 -7.82 28.07
N ASN A 36 -31.29 -6.53 27.80
CA ASN A 36 -31.12 -5.47 28.80
C ASN A 36 -29.93 -5.67 29.77
N ASP A 37 -29.04 -6.60 29.48
CA ASP A 37 -27.79 -6.82 30.22
C ASP A 37 -26.65 -6.01 29.61
N LYS A 38 -25.89 -5.28 30.44
CA LYS A 38 -24.70 -4.53 30.00
C LYS A 38 -23.51 -5.49 29.92
N PRO A 39 -22.99 -5.84 28.73
CA PRO A 39 -21.88 -6.78 28.62
C PRO A 39 -20.59 -6.19 29.19
N ARG A 40 -19.80 -6.99 29.91
CA ARG A 40 -18.51 -6.55 30.43
C ARG A 40 -17.43 -6.64 29.34
N LEU A 41 -16.31 -5.95 29.53
CA LEU A 41 -15.17 -5.95 28.60
C LEU A 41 -14.73 -7.36 28.17
N ARG A 42 -14.61 -8.30 29.14
CA ARG A 42 -14.29 -9.72 28.91
C ARG A 42 -15.22 -10.47 27.93
N THR A 43 -16.41 -9.92 27.68
CA THR A 43 -17.42 -10.44 26.78
C THR A 43 -17.24 -9.92 25.35
N TYR A 44 -16.71 -8.70 25.21
CA TYR A 44 -16.29 -8.15 23.91
C TYR A 44 -14.90 -8.61 23.49
N ASP A 45 -14.00 -8.88 24.45
CA ASP A 45 -12.61 -9.31 24.20
C ASP A 45 -12.50 -10.43 23.14
N PRO A 46 -13.30 -11.51 23.18
CA PRO A 46 -13.16 -12.58 22.19
C PRO A 46 -13.58 -12.13 20.79
N ALA A 47 -14.61 -11.29 20.65
CA ALA A 47 -15.04 -10.78 19.37
C ALA A 47 -14.07 -9.71 18.84
N LEU A 48 -13.52 -8.85 19.70
CA LEU A 48 -12.49 -7.87 19.37
C LEU A 48 -11.16 -8.54 19.02
N PHE A 49 -10.69 -9.51 19.81
CA PHE A 49 -9.50 -10.31 19.49
C PHE A 49 -9.73 -11.25 18.32
N CYS A 50 -10.94 -11.75 18.10
CA CYS A 50 -11.29 -12.45 16.87
C CYS A 50 -11.29 -11.48 15.71
N TYR A 51 -11.80 -10.26 15.81
CA TYR A 51 -11.61 -9.25 14.77
C TYR A 51 -10.15 -8.89 14.61
N VAL A 52 -9.31 -8.83 15.65
CA VAL A 52 -7.86 -8.55 15.51
C VAL A 52 -7.11 -9.73 14.87
N LYS A 53 -7.43 -10.99 15.22
CA LYS A 53 -6.88 -12.19 14.56
C LYS A 53 -7.48 -12.47 13.19
N LYS A 54 -8.75 -12.14 13.00
CA LYS A 54 -9.44 -12.16 11.72
C LYS A 54 -8.96 -10.98 10.90
N LEU A 55 -8.51 -9.86 11.47
CA LEU A 55 -7.75 -8.77 10.83
C LEU A 55 -6.30 -9.19 10.59
N ASP A 56 -5.69 -10.11 11.34
CA ASP A 56 -4.44 -10.76 10.90
C ASP A 56 -4.69 -11.62 9.67
N ALA A 57 -5.80 -12.37 9.66
CA ALA A 57 -6.24 -13.17 8.52
C ALA A 57 -6.89 -12.34 7.39
N GLU A 58 -7.42 -11.14 7.67
CA GLU A 58 -8.18 -10.25 6.79
C GLU A 58 -7.35 -9.06 6.32
N MET A 59 -6.27 -8.68 7.01
CA MET A 59 -5.12 -8.06 6.38
C MET A 59 -4.51 -9.05 5.40
N ALA A 60 -4.46 -10.34 5.76
CA ALA A 60 -4.15 -11.39 4.80
C ALA A 60 -5.30 -11.70 3.81
N THR A 61 -6.46 -11.01 3.83
CA THR A 61 -7.53 -11.13 2.80
C THR A 61 -8.04 -9.79 2.21
N GLY A 62 -7.48 -8.64 2.58
CA GLY A 62 -7.78 -7.33 1.97
C GLY A 62 -8.98 -6.53 2.52
N VAL A 63 -9.36 -6.64 3.79
CA VAL A 63 -10.30 -5.66 4.40
C VAL A 63 -9.59 -4.32 4.58
N ARG A 64 -9.72 -3.47 3.56
CA ARG A 64 -9.04 -2.16 3.46
C ARG A 64 -9.73 -1.06 4.24
N CYS A 65 -11.05 -1.14 4.42
CA CYS A 65 -11.86 -0.07 5.01
C CYS A 65 -13.02 -0.67 5.80
N VAL A 66 -13.56 0.10 6.74
CA VAL A 66 -14.71 -0.29 7.57
C VAL A 66 -15.95 0.53 7.23
N SER A 67 -17.13 -0.07 7.32
CA SER A 67 -18.40 0.63 7.10
C SER A 67 -18.66 1.69 8.18
N GLU A 68 -19.49 2.69 7.89
CA GLU A 68 -19.86 3.72 8.88
C GLU A 68 -20.47 3.10 10.16
N SER A 69 -21.32 2.08 10.03
CA SER A 69 -21.89 1.37 11.19
C SER A 69 -20.82 0.69 12.06
N THR A 70 -19.72 0.25 11.47
CA THR A 70 -18.56 -0.31 12.18
C THR A 70 -17.78 0.81 12.88
N VAL A 71 -17.61 1.96 12.22
CA VAL A 71 -16.96 3.14 12.82
C VAL A 71 -17.69 3.59 14.08
N GLU A 72 -19.01 3.70 14.06
CA GLU A 72 -19.81 4.11 15.21
C GLU A 72 -19.62 3.18 16.42
N VAL A 73 -19.49 1.87 16.17
CA VAL A 73 -19.18 0.88 17.21
C VAL A 73 -17.80 1.12 17.80
N ILE A 74 -16.79 1.33 16.94
CA ILE A 74 -15.40 1.58 17.35
C ILE A 74 -15.33 2.88 18.18
N GLU A 75 -15.93 3.97 17.68
CA GLU A 75 -16.03 5.26 18.35
C GLU A 75 -16.64 5.14 19.74
N ARG A 76 -17.79 4.46 19.84
CA ARG A 76 -18.51 4.26 21.10
C ARG A 76 -17.70 3.43 22.09
N TRP A 77 -16.96 2.44 21.62
CA TRP A 77 -16.13 1.59 22.48
C TRP A 77 -14.93 2.35 23.05
N PHE A 78 -14.16 3.03 22.19
CA PHE A 78 -12.97 3.79 22.60
C PHE A 78 -13.32 5.00 23.48
N SER A 79 -14.49 5.62 23.25
CA SER A 79 -14.98 6.75 24.06
C SER A 79 -15.67 6.33 25.37
N GLY A 80 -15.92 5.04 25.56
CA GLY A 80 -16.63 4.51 26.73
C GLY A 80 -15.70 4.06 27.87
N GLU A 81 -16.29 3.74 29.03
CA GLU A 81 -15.55 3.23 30.21
C GLU A 81 -14.72 1.97 29.90
N SER A 82 -15.17 1.14 28.94
CA SER A 82 -14.45 -0.04 28.48
C SER A 82 -13.11 0.32 27.84
N GLY A 83 -13.08 1.32 26.95
CA GLY A 83 -11.88 1.83 26.30
C GLY A 83 -10.89 2.48 27.27
N GLU A 84 -11.42 3.19 28.28
CA GLU A 84 -10.59 3.80 29.34
C GLU A 84 -9.87 2.76 30.21
N ARG A 85 -10.49 1.59 30.40
CA ARG A 85 -9.96 0.49 31.23
C ARG A 85 -8.99 -0.43 30.50
N VAL A 86 -8.92 -0.38 29.18
CA VAL A 86 -7.85 -1.05 28.44
C VAL A 86 -6.60 -0.19 28.45
N GLY A 87 -5.43 -0.83 28.60
CA GLY A 87 -4.18 -0.15 28.97
C GLY A 87 -3.79 -0.46 30.42
N GLY A 88 -2.53 -0.25 30.77
CA GLY A 88 -2.00 -0.55 32.10
C GLY A 88 -1.41 -1.96 32.26
N GLY A 89 -1.15 -2.66 31.16
CA GLY A 89 -0.48 -3.96 31.14
C GLY A 89 0.90 -3.86 30.53
N VAL A 90 1.89 -4.36 31.29
CA VAL A 90 3.33 -4.46 31.01
C VAL A 90 4.10 -3.19 31.39
N GLY A 91 5.13 -3.37 32.25
CA GLY A 91 6.11 -2.33 32.59
C GLY A 91 6.86 -1.81 31.37
N GLU A 92 7.91 -1.00 31.59
CA GLU A 92 8.75 -0.34 30.55
C GLU A 92 8.45 -0.84 29.13
N TRP A 93 7.61 -0.09 28.41
CA TRP A 93 7.18 -0.43 27.06
C TRP A 93 8.42 -0.54 26.17
N ASP A 94 8.75 -1.77 25.79
CA ASP A 94 9.94 -2.06 24.99
C ASP A 94 9.70 -1.64 23.54
N MET A 95 10.02 -0.36 23.27
CA MET A 95 9.93 0.22 21.93
C MET A 95 10.79 -0.52 20.91
N GLU A 96 11.90 -1.15 21.34
CA GLU A 96 12.77 -1.90 20.45
C GLU A 96 12.07 -3.18 19.98
N ARG A 97 11.46 -3.92 20.92
CA ARG A 97 10.62 -5.07 20.59
C ARG A 97 9.42 -4.72 19.69
N VAL A 98 8.78 -3.57 19.92
CA VAL A 98 7.66 -3.12 19.06
C VAL A 98 8.13 -2.89 17.63
N LYS A 99 9.23 -2.15 17.46
CA LYS A 99 9.82 -1.90 16.14
C LYS A 99 10.18 -3.20 15.43
N ASP A 100 10.80 -4.13 16.14
CA ASP A 100 11.15 -5.45 15.59
C ASP A 100 9.93 -6.24 15.10
N VAL A 101 8.83 -6.22 15.87
CA VAL A 101 7.59 -6.91 15.49
C VAL A 101 6.91 -6.21 14.31
N MET A 102 6.84 -4.88 14.30
CA MET A 102 6.29 -4.13 13.16
C MET A 102 7.05 -4.44 11.88
N VAL A 103 8.39 -4.48 11.92
CA VAL A 103 9.21 -4.84 10.75
C VAL A 103 8.93 -6.27 10.30
N LYS A 104 8.82 -7.22 11.23
CA LYS A 104 8.48 -8.62 10.89
C LYS A 104 7.11 -8.74 10.23
N ASN A 105 6.15 -7.93 10.67
CA ASN A 105 4.78 -7.90 10.16
C ASN A 105 4.61 -7.13 8.84
N GLY A 106 5.67 -6.50 8.31
CA GLY A 106 5.61 -5.70 7.08
C GLY A 106 5.16 -4.25 7.30
N GLY A 107 5.02 -3.83 8.55
CA GLY A 107 4.64 -2.48 8.96
C GLY A 107 3.14 -2.32 9.26
N GLY A 108 2.80 -1.22 9.92
CA GLY A 108 1.42 -0.82 10.18
C GLY A 108 0.72 -1.50 11.35
N TRP A 109 1.34 -2.47 12.05
CA TRP A 109 0.81 -2.99 13.32
C TRP A 109 1.84 -3.83 14.09
N HIS A 110 1.69 -3.96 15.41
CA HIS A 110 2.54 -4.82 16.24
C HIS A 110 1.77 -5.92 17.01
N GLY A 111 0.50 -5.73 17.36
CA GLY A 111 -0.32 -6.79 17.96
C GLY A 111 0.14 -7.25 19.35
N LEU A 112 1.01 -6.48 20.01
CA LEU A 112 1.56 -6.77 21.34
C LEU A 112 0.62 -6.38 22.49
N GLY A 113 -0.55 -5.83 22.17
CA GLY A 113 -1.53 -5.32 23.12
C GLY A 113 -1.50 -3.79 23.24
N TRP A 114 -2.33 -3.26 24.14
CA TRP A 114 -2.59 -1.82 24.25
C TRP A 114 -1.41 -1.03 24.81
N VAL A 115 -1.09 0.09 24.15
CA VAL A 115 -0.05 1.04 24.58
C VAL A 115 -0.65 2.20 25.36
N GLY A 116 0.06 2.61 26.42
CA GLY A 116 -0.26 3.79 27.21
C GLY A 116 -1.49 3.64 28.13
N ASN A 117 -1.76 4.71 28.86
CA ASN A 117 -2.81 4.80 29.87
C ASN A 117 -3.70 6.03 29.66
N GLY A 118 -4.84 6.09 30.37
CA GLY A 118 -5.71 7.27 30.39
C GLY A 118 -6.79 7.26 29.31
N LYS A 119 -7.43 8.40 29.06
CA LYS A 119 -8.55 8.46 28.10
C LYS A 119 -8.05 8.44 26.65
N TRP A 120 -8.78 7.73 25.81
CA TRP A 120 -8.62 7.82 24.36
C TRP A 120 -9.26 9.10 23.84
N VAL A 121 -8.62 9.68 22.83
CA VAL A 121 -9.13 10.76 21.99
C VAL A 121 -9.46 10.13 20.66
N VAL A 122 -10.74 10.19 20.29
CA VAL A 122 -11.25 9.64 19.03
C VAL A 122 -11.68 10.79 18.14
N THR A 123 -11.17 10.84 16.91
CA THR A 123 -11.42 11.96 16.00
C THR A 123 -11.52 11.47 14.56
N ARG A 124 -12.57 11.86 13.85
CA ARG A 124 -12.65 11.70 12.40
C ARG A 124 -11.74 12.73 11.73
N THR A 125 -10.91 12.29 10.80
CA THR A 125 -9.86 13.09 10.14
C THR A 125 -9.67 12.67 8.69
N SER A 126 -8.81 13.37 7.97
CA SER A 126 -8.21 12.95 6.69
C SER A 126 -6.74 12.59 6.86
N VAL A 127 -6.16 12.03 5.80
CA VAL A 127 -4.73 11.78 5.64
C VAL A 127 -4.24 12.53 4.41
N ASP A 128 -3.11 13.21 4.51
CA ASP A 128 -2.55 13.97 3.39
C ASP A 128 -1.89 13.08 2.33
N SER A 129 -1.46 13.66 1.20
CA SER A 129 -0.80 12.93 0.12
C SER A 129 0.55 12.29 0.53
N GLY A 130 1.14 12.73 1.64
CA GLY A 130 2.35 12.15 2.21
C GLY A 130 2.08 11.03 3.20
N GLY A 131 0.82 10.74 3.52
CA GLY A 131 0.43 9.74 4.51
C GLY A 131 0.39 10.26 5.94
N CYS A 132 0.40 11.58 6.18
CA CYS A 132 0.30 12.13 7.53
C CYS A 132 -1.16 12.33 7.93
N CYS A 133 -1.52 11.82 9.11
CA CYS A 133 -2.84 11.99 9.70
C CYS A 133 -3.04 13.46 10.13
N CYS A 134 -4.09 14.12 9.64
CA CYS A 134 -4.37 15.51 10.00
C CYS A 134 -4.84 15.69 11.47
N GLY A 135 -5.22 14.61 12.15
CA GLY A 135 -5.70 14.63 13.53
C GLY A 135 -4.57 14.57 14.57
N CYS A 136 -3.61 13.67 14.39
CA CYS A 136 -2.52 13.46 15.35
C CYS A 136 -1.11 13.77 14.81
N GLY A 137 -0.97 14.00 13.50
CA GLY A 137 0.31 14.23 12.83
C GLY A 137 1.16 12.98 12.60
N GLU A 138 0.72 11.80 13.03
CA GLU A 138 1.46 10.56 12.76
C GLU A 138 1.42 10.18 11.29
N ARG A 139 2.53 9.61 10.80
CA ARG A 139 2.65 9.12 9.43
C ARG A 139 2.22 7.67 9.36
N LEU A 140 1.23 7.38 8.52
CA LEU A 140 0.82 6.02 8.19
C LEU A 140 1.96 5.26 7.52
N ALA A 141 2.04 3.97 7.83
CA ALA A 141 2.96 3.04 7.23
C ALA A 141 2.53 2.68 5.80
N CYS A 142 3.53 2.39 4.97
CA CYS A 142 3.37 1.71 3.70
C CYS A 142 3.48 0.20 3.98
N VAL A 143 2.35 -0.38 4.40
CA VAL A 143 2.23 -1.79 4.80
C VAL A 143 2.57 -2.69 3.63
N ASP A 144 3.54 -3.57 3.86
CA ASP A 144 4.03 -4.58 2.93
C ASP A 144 3.78 -5.99 3.50
N ILE A 145 4.10 -7.03 2.74
CA ILE A 145 4.02 -8.41 3.19
C ILE A 145 5.09 -8.66 4.27
N GLY A 146 4.69 -9.28 5.39
CA GLY A 146 5.60 -9.67 6.45
C GLY A 146 6.76 -10.55 5.97
N LYS A 147 7.90 -10.52 6.67
CA LYS A 147 9.16 -11.11 6.19
C LYS A 147 9.04 -12.60 5.83
N GLU A 148 8.37 -13.37 6.69
CA GLU A 148 8.16 -14.82 6.47
C GLU A 148 7.25 -15.08 5.27
N ASP A 149 6.24 -14.25 5.08
CA ASP A 149 5.29 -14.40 3.98
C ASP A 149 5.89 -13.92 2.66
N THR A 150 6.78 -12.93 2.66
CA THR A 150 7.54 -12.55 1.45
C THR A 150 8.38 -13.74 0.97
N GLU A 151 9.00 -14.47 1.89
CA GLU A 151 9.83 -15.63 1.55
C GLU A 151 8.99 -16.78 0.98
N LYS A 152 7.84 -17.09 1.61
CA LYS A 152 6.88 -18.06 1.07
C LYS A 152 6.40 -17.67 -0.32
N PHE A 153 6.06 -16.39 -0.50
CA PHE A 153 5.62 -15.86 -1.78
C PHE A 153 6.71 -15.95 -2.85
N ALA A 154 7.96 -15.62 -2.53
CA ALA A 154 9.10 -15.81 -3.42
C ALA A 154 9.27 -17.29 -3.82
N GLN A 155 9.15 -18.21 -2.86
CA GLN A 155 9.21 -19.65 -3.11
C GLN A 155 8.06 -20.14 -4.01
N SER A 156 6.84 -19.61 -3.85
CA SER A 156 5.71 -19.90 -4.72
C SER A 156 5.95 -19.42 -6.16
N VAL A 157 6.53 -18.22 -6.34
CA VAL A 157 6.94 -17.72 -7.67
C VAL A 157 7.97 -18.64 -8.31
N VAL A 158 8.98 -19.08 -7.55
CA VAL A 158 10.01 -20.03 -8.03
C VAL A 158 9.39 -21.36 -8.44
N ALA A 159 8.50 -21.92 -7.61
CA ALA A 159 7.86 -23.19 -7.90
C ALA A 159 7.07 -23.14 -9.22
N LEU A 160 6.26 -22.10 -9.41
CA LEU A 160 5.48 -21.91 -10.64
C LEU A 160 6.37 -21.63 -11.86
N ALA A 161 7.45 -20.86 -11.69
CA ALA A 161 8.41 -20.63 -12.75
C ALA A 161 9.08 -21.94 -13.16
N VAL A 162 9.57 -22.76 -12.22
CA VAL A 162 10.24 -24.04 -12.51
C VAL A 162 9.30 -25.08 -13.15
N GLU A 163 8.01 -25.07 -12.84
CA GLU A 163 7.01 -25.94 -13.49
C GLU A 163 6.82 -25.62 -14.98
N ARG A 164 7.05 -24.38 -15.38
CA ARG A 164 6.70 -23.87 -16.72
C ARG A 164 7.91 -23.50 -17.57
N GLU A 165 9.03 -23.22 -16.91
CA GLU A 165 10.30 -22.89 -17.51
C GLU A 165 11.22 -24.11 -17.55
N LYS A 166 12.23 -24.07 -18.43
CA LYS A 166 13.36 -25.00 -18.31
C LYS A 166 14.09 -24.71 -17.00
N ARG A 167 14.04 -25.64 -16.04
CA ARG A 167 14.62 -25.50 -14.69
C ARG A 167 16.06 -24.96 -14.69
N SER A 168 16.90 -25.36 -15.65
CA SER A 168 18.28 -24.88 -15.79
C SER A 168 18.37 -23.37 -16.03
N ASN A 169 17.49 -22.82 -16.88
CA ASN A 169 17.49 -21.41 -17.26
C ASN A 169 17.14 -20.53 -16.06
N PHE A 170 16.09 -20.91 -15.34
CA PHE A 170 15.64 -20.15 -14.19
C PHE A 170 16.64 -20.23 -13.04
N THR A 171 17.20 -21.43 -12.77
CA THR A 171 18.25 -21.59 -11.73
C THR A 171 19.49 -20.73 -12.04
N GLN A 172 19.88 -20.62 -13.32
CA GLN A 172 20.98 -19.75 -13.74
C GLN A 172 20.68 -18.28 -13.43
N PHE A 173 19.46 -17.81 -13.68
CA PHE A 173 19.05 -16.46 -13.33
C PHE A 173 19.03 -16.22 -11.82
N GLN A 174 18.56 -17.20 -11.03
CA GLN A 174 18.57 -17.09 -9.56
C GLN A 174 19.99 -16.87 -9.03
N ASN A 175 20.95 -17.68 -9.50
CA ASN A 175 22.36 -17.56 -9.13
C ASN A 175 22.98 -16.23 -9.60
N TRP A 176 22.62 -15.78 -10.80
CA TRP A 176 23.09 -14.50 -11.32
C TRP A 176 22.58 -13.33 -10.46
N LEU A 177 21.30 -13.36 -10.08
CA LEU A 177 20.67 -12.34 -9.24
C LEU A 177 21.24 -12.33 -7.82
N ASP A 178 21.61 -13.49 -7.27
CA ASP A 178 22.30 -13.56 -5.97
C ASP A 178 23.65 -12.82 -5.97
N GLN A 179 24.32 -12.76 -7.12
CA GLN A 179 25.57 -12.03 -7.31
C GLN A 179 25.36 -10.55 -7.66
N HIS A 180 24.16 -10.17 -8.11
CA HIS A 180 23.79 -8.83 -8.57
C HIS A 180 22.49 -8.39 -7.89
N ASN A 181 22.56 -8.08 -6.60
CA ASN A 181 21.39 -7.89 -5.75
C ASN A 181 21.15 -6.44 -5.27
N ASP A 182 21.97 -5.48 -5.71
CA ASP A 182 21.83 -4.06 -5.34
C ASP A 182 20.98 -3.27 -6.34
N PHE A 183 19.75 -3.75 -6.58
CA PHE A 183 18.78 -3.08 -7.43
C PHE A 183 17.58 -2.58 -6.63
N GLU A 184 17.19 -1.32 -6.86
CA GLU A 184 16.00 -0.70 -6.23
C GLU A 184 14.77 -0.70 -7.16
N ALA A 185 14.96 -1.06 -8.43
CA ALA A 185 13.87 -1.21 -9.38
C ALA A 185 14.21 -2.26 -10.45
N ILE A 186 13.20 -3.03 -10.83
CA ILE A 186 13.20 -3.93 -11.99
C ILE A 186 12.32 -3.33 -13.07
N VAL A 187 12.76 -3.42 -14.31
CA VAL A 187 12.11 -2.83 -15.47
C VAL A 187 11.71 -3.95 -16.43
N ASP A 188 10.41 -4.03 -16.70
CA ASP A 188 9.86 -4.87 -17.77
C ASP A 188 10.14 -4.21 -19.12
N GLY A 189 11.27 -4.57 -19.71
CA GLY A 189 11.75 -3.94 -20.94
C GLY A 189 10.82 -4.17 -22.12
N ALA A 190 10.18 -5.34 -22.19
CA ALA A 190 9.26 -5.70 -23.27
C ALA A 190 8.03 -4.79 -23.25
N ASN A 191 7.42 -4.64 -22.07
CA ASN A 191 6.21 -3.84 -21.87
C ASN A 191 6.46 -2.37 -22.18
N ILE A 192 7.56 -1.79 -21.70
CA ILE A 192 7.89 -0.37 -21.91
C ILE A 192 8.23 -0.10 -23.38
N GLY A 193 9.11 -0.90 -23.98
CA GLY A 193 9.55 -0.64 -25.36
C GLY A 193 8.47 -0.87 -26.42
N LEU A 194 7.37 -1.54 -26.08
CA LEU A 194 6.20 -1.75 -26.94
C LEU A 194 5.02 -0.83 -26.61
N TYR A 195 5.15 0.05 -25.61
CA TYR A 195 4.05 0.88 -25.15
C TYR A 195 3.53 1.81 -26.25
N GLN A 196 2.24 1.67 -26.60
CA GLN A 196 1.56 2.42 -27.66
C GLN A 196 2.21 2.30 -29.07
N GLN A 197 2.93 1.20 -29.34
CA GLN A 197 3.60 0.94 -30.63
C GLN A 197 2.74 0.11 -31.62
N ASN A 198 1.42 0.05 -31.46
CA ASN A 198 0.53 -0.81 -32.26
C ASN A 198 0.12 -0.21 -33.64
N PHE A 199 0.99 0.57 -34.28
CA PHE A 199 0.75 1.18 -35.61
C PHE A 199 1.65 0.55 -36.69
N ALA A 200 1.39 0.84 -37.97
CA ALA A 200 2.01 0.14 -39.10
C ALA A 200 3.55 0.15 -39.11
N ASP A 201 4.16 1.27 -38.69
CA ASP A 201 5.61 1.43 -38.52
C ASP A 201 6.04 1.37 -37.05
N GLY A 202 5.14 0.92 -36.17
CA GLY A 202 5.37 0.83 -34.74
C GLY A 202 6.36 -0.27 -34.41
N GLY A 203 7.35 0.07 -33.60
CA GLY A 203 8.48 -0.79 -33.33
C GLY A 203 8.95 -0.64 -31.89
N PHE A 204 9.84 -1.53 -31.48
CA PHE A 204 10.40 -1.47 -30.14
C PHE A 204 11.27 -0.21 -29.97
N SER A 205 10.90 0.66 -29.03
CA SER A 205 11.53 1.96 -28.83
C SER A 205 12.52 1.95 -27.65
N VAL A 206 13.81 1.73 -27.94
CA VAL A 206 14.86 1.80 -26.90
C VAL A 206 15.13 3.25 -26.46
N PRO A 207 15.54 4.19 -27.33
CA PRO A 207 16.05 5.48 -26.86
C PRO A 207 14.94 6.41 -26.32
N GLN A 208 13.75 6.40 -26.94
CA GLN A 208 12.68 7.32 -26.57
C GLN A 208 11.81 6.83 -25.41
N GLN A 209 11.73 5.52 -25.16
CA GLN A 209 10.84 4.96 -24.14
C GLN A 209 11.64 4.25 -23.04
N LEU A 210 12.34 3.16 -23.38
CA LEU A 210 13.03 2.34 -22.39
C LEU A 210 14.14 3.10 -21.68
N GLU A 211 15.01 3.78 -22.43
CA GLU A 211 16.10 4.59 -21.85
C GLU A 211 15.56 5.77 -21.02
N ALA A 212 14.46 6.40 -21.44
CA ALA A 212 13.83 7.47 -20.69
C ALA A 212 13.34 7.00 -19.31
N VAL A 213 12.72 5.82 -19.23
CA VAL A 213 12.33 5.20 -17.95
C VAL A 213 13.55 4.89 -17.09
N VAL A 214 14.58 4.27 -17.66
CA VAL A 214 15.82 3.92 -16.94
C VAL A 214 16.51 5.17 -16.37
N LYS A 215 16.63 6.25 -17.17
CA LYS A 215 17.21 7.53 -16.72
C LYS A 215 16.38 8.22 -15.64
N GLU A 216 15.05 8.19 -15.74
CA GLU A 216 14.18 8.78 -14.72
C GLU A 216 14.26 8.00 -13.39
N LEU A 217 14.37 6.67 -13.43
CA LEU A 217 14.62 5.85 -12.24
C LEU A 217 15.98 6.17 -11.62
N TYR A 218 17.04 6.18 -12.44
CA TYR A 218 18.40 6.51 -11.99
C TYR A 218 18.46 7.91 -11.35
N LYS A 219 17.80 8.90 -11.94
CA LYS A 219 17.74 10.26 -11.40
C LYS A 219 17.09 10.32 -10.00
N ARG A 220 16.16 9.41 -9.70
CA ARG A 220 15.42 9.38 -8.42
C ARG A 220 16.19 8.68 -7.31
N SER A 221 16.83 7.55 -7.62
CA SER A 221 17.50 6.70 -6.63
C SER A 221 19.03 6.82 -6.63
N ASN A 222 19.63 7.41 -7.66
CA ASN A 222 21.06 7.33 -7.95
C ASN A 222 21.57 5.89 -8.11
N LYS A 223 20.68 4.94 -8.42
CA LYS A 223 20.98 3.54 -8.72
C LYS A 223 20.36 3.11 -10.03
N TRP A 224 21.10 2.32 -10.80
CA TRP A 224 20.57 1.79 -12.05
C TRP A 224 19.51 0.71 -11.77
N PRO A 225 18.38 0.71 -12.51
CA PRO A 225 17.44 -0.39 -12.44
C PRO A 225 17.95 -1.60 -13.24
N LEU A 226 17.47 -2.79 -12.89
CA LEU A 226 17.68 -3.98 -13.70
C LEU A 226 16.63 -4.06 -14.82
N VAL A 227 17.07 -4.04 -16.07
CA VAL A 227 16.22 -4.22 -17.25
C VAL A 227 16.15 -5.70 -17.61
N ILE A 228 14.94 -6.27 -17.63
CA ILE A 228 14.70 -7.63 -18.11
C ILE A 228 14.17 -7.55 -19.54
N LEU A 229 14.81 -8.28 -20.46
CA LEU A 229 14.39 -8.34 -21.86
C LEU A 229 14.67 -9.72 -22.46
N HIS A 230 13.77 -10.23 -23.29
CA HIS A 230 14.01 -11.50 -23.97
C HIS A 230 15.20 -11.44 -24.94
N GLU A 231 16.08 -12.46 -24.92
CA GLU A 231 17.35 -12.52 -25.67
C GLU A 231 17.17 -12.40 -27.19
N LYS A 232 16.18 -13.09 -27.78
CA LYS A 232 15.78 -12.89 -29.19
C LYS A 232 15.59 -11.41 -29.55
N ARG A 233 14.91 -10.66 -28.69
CA ARG A 233 14.64 -9.24 -28.90
C ARG A 233 15.91 -8.43 -28.73
N LEU A 234 16.71 -8.72 -27.70
CA LEU A 234 18.01 -8.09 -27.48
C LEU A 234 18.91 -8.20 -28.71
N HIS A 235 19.03 -9.38 -29.33
CA HIS A 235 19.82 -9.55 -30.56
C HIS A 235 19.32 -8.70 -31.73
N THR A 236 18.00 -8.63 -31.95
CA THR A 236 17.42 -7.77 -32.99
C THR A 236 17.69 -6.29 -32.71
N LEU A 237 17.63 -5.87 -31.44
CA LEU A 237 17.88 -4.48 -31.05
C LEU A 237 19.36 -4.10 -31.17
N LEU A 238 20.29 -4.99 -30.80
CA LEU A 238 21.74 -4.81 -30.96
C LEU A 238 22.17 -4.73 -32.42
N ALA A 239 21.40 -5.30 -33.35
CA ALA A 239 21.64 -5.14 -34.78
C ALA A 239 21.34 -3.72 -35.28
N ASN A 240 20.50 -2.95 -34.56
CA ASN A 240 20.17 -1.56 -34.88
C ASN A 240 21.23 -0.59 -34.33
N PRO A 241 21.94 0.18 -35.17
CA PRO A 241 22.98 1.11 -34.73
C PRO A 241 22.50 2.16 -33.72
N SER A 242 21.25 2.60 -33.81
CA SER A 242 20.67 3.61 -32.92
C SER A 242 20.48 3.11 -31.48
N ASN A 243 20.41 1.79 -31.28
CA ASN A 243 20.20 1.19 -29.97
C ASN A 243 21.50 0.61 -29.39
N ARG A 244 22.44 0.22 -30.26
CA ARG A 244 23.62 -0.58 -29.90
C ARG A 244 24.42 0.00 -28.74
N GLY A 245 24.79 1.28 -28.80
CA GLY A 245 25.60 1.90 -27.76
C GLY A 245 24.95 1.88 -26.37
N ILE A 246 23.63 2.13 -26.31
CA ILE A 246 22.87 2.12 -25.05
C ILE A 246 22.83 0.70 -24.46
N LEU A 247 22.55 -0.30 -25.30
CA LEU A 247 22.40 -1.68 -24.84
C LEU A 247 23.73 -2.32 -24.45
N GLU A 248 24.81 -2.04 -25.19
CA GLU A 248 26.17 -2.49 -24.83
C GLU A 248 26.60 -1.90 -23.48
N GLU A 249 26.38 -0.59 -23.26
CA GLU A 249 26.63 0.05 -21.96
C GLU A 249 25.87 -0.64 -20.82
N TRP A 250 24.60 -1.00 -21.04
CA TRP A 250 23.79 -1.66 -20.00
C TRP A 250 24.24 -3.09 -19.71
N ILE A 251 24.71 -3.81 -20.74
CA ILE A 251 25.29 -5.15 -20.58
C ILE A 251 26.59 -5.06 -19.78
N ASP A 252 27.48 -4.14 -20.16
CA ASP A 252 28.79 -3.96 -19.51
C ASP A 252 28.66 -3.53 -18.05
N ASN A 253 27.64 -2.71 -17.74
CA ASN A 253 27.33 -2.29 -16.38
C ASN A 253 26.56 -3.36 -15.58
N GLY A 254 26.16 -4.47 -16.19
CA GLY A 254 25.41 -5.55 -15.53
C GLY A 254 23.97 -5.18 -15.17
N VAL A 255 23.36 -4.21 -15.86
CA VAL A 255 22.03 -3.66 -15.57
C VAL A 255 20.97 -4.10 -16.58
N LEU A 256 21.34 -4.97 -17.52
CA LEU A 256 20.42 -5.63 -18.45
C LEU A 256 20.61 -7.15 -18.40
N TYR A 257 19.52 -7.88 -18.23
CA TYR A 257 19.50 -9.34 -18.29
C TYR A 257 18.66 -9.84 -19.48
N GLY A 258 19.31 -10.62 -20.35
CA GLY A 258 18.69 -11.30 -21.48
C GLY A 258 18.03 -12.61 -21.06
N THR A 259 16.70 -12.70 -21.06
CA THR A 259 16.03 -13.98 -20.73
C THR A 259 16.22 -15.00 -21.86
N PRO A 260 16.56 -16.27 -21.55
CA PRO A 260 16.91 -17.26 -22.57
C PRO A 260 15.79 -17.54 -23.57
N VAL A 261 16.17 -18.00 -24.75
CA VAL A 261 15.21 -18.35 -25.79
C VAL A 261 14.18 -19.39 -25.34
N GLY A 262 12.91 -19.01 -25.45
CA GLY A 262 11.77 -19.87 -25.13
C GLY A 262 11.31 -19.77 -23.67
N SER A 263 11.92 -18.88 -22.89
CA SER A 263 11.45 -18.51 -21.58
C SER A 263 10.42 -17.38 -21.63
N ASN A 264 9.47 -17.40 -20.69
CA ASN A 264 8.62 -16.25 -20.42
C ASN A 264 9.37 -15.27 -19.51
N ASP A 265 9.61 -14.04 -19.98
CA ASP A 265 10.24 -12.97 -19.22
C ASP A 265 9.45 -12.53 -17.98
N ASP A 266 8.14 -12.81 -17.94
CA ASP A 266 7.27 -12.54 -16.79
C ASP A 266 7.79 -13.11 -15.47
N TRP A 267 8.27 -14.35 -15.50
CA TRP A 267 8.79 -15.00 -14.31
C TRP A 267 10.08 -14.36 -13.79
N TYR A 268 10.86 -13.75 -14.67
CA TYR A 268 12.18 -13.21 -14.34
C TYR A 268 12.02 -11.85 -13.66
N TRP A 269 11.26 -10.92 -14.25
CA TRP A 269 11.04 -9.63 -13.61
C TRP A 269 10.19 -9.76 -12.34
N LEU A 270 9.24 -10.71 -12.30
CA LEU A 270 8.44 -10.94 -11.10
C LEU A 270 9.31 -11.50 -9.97
N TYR A 271 10.07 -12.56 -10.23
CA TYR A 271 10.95 -13.13 -9.23
C TYR A 271 11.98 -12.13 -8.72
N ALA A 272 12.62 -11.35 -9.61
CA ALA A 272 13.60 -10.37 -9.20
C ALA A 272 13.01 -9.29 -8.29
N SER A 273 11.83 -8.75 -8.65
CA SER A 273 11.18 -7.71 -7.87
C SER A 273 10.72 -8.21 -6.49
N VAL A 274 10.21 -9.44 -6.40
CA VAL A 274 9.84 -10.08 -5.13
C VAL A 274 11.07 -10.39 -4.27
N LYS A 275 12.10 -11.03 -4.83
CA LYS A 275 13.30 -11.45 -4.09
C LYS A 275 14.06 -10.25 -3.52
N LEU A 276 14.25 -9.21 -4.33
CA LEU A 276 14.97 -8.00 -3.94
C LEU A 276 14.10 -6.99 -3.18
N LYS A 277 12.80 -7.25 -3.03
CA LYS A 277 11.82 -6.36 -2.37
C LYS A 277 11.85 -4.93 -2.92
N CYS A 278 11.93 -4.81 -4.24
CA CYS A 278 12.14 -3.54 -4.92
C CYS A 278 10.97 -3.18 -5.84
N MET A 279 11.03 -2.01 -6.51
CA MET A 279 9.96 -1.57 -7.40
C MET A 279 9.92 -2.40 -8.68
N LEU A 280 8.74 -2.63 -9.24
CA LEU A 280 8.55 -3.24 -10.55
C LEU A 280 7.91 -2.23 -11.50
N VAL A 281 8.61 -1.84 -12.56
CA VAL A 281 8.08 -0.91 -13.56
C VAL A 281 7.47 -1.67 -14.72
N THR A 282 6.14 -1.76 -14.73
CA THR A 282 5.37 -2.38 -15.80
C THR A 282 3.92 -1.86 -15.80
N ASN A 283 3.32 -1.75 -16.99
CA ASN A 283 1.89 -1.53 -17.18
C ASN A 283 1.13 -2.84 -17.44
N ASP A 284 1.81 -3.99 -17.34
CA ASP A 284 1.13 -5.28 -17.37
C ASP A 284 0.10 -5.35 -16.23
N LYS A 285 -1.10 -5.86 -16.54
CA LYS A 285 -2.17 -5.97 -15.56
C LYS A 285 -1.98 -7.18 -14.65
N MET A 286 -1.10 -8.12 -15.03
CA MET A 286 -0.83 -9.39 -14.37
C MET A 286 -2.13 -10.13 -14.08
N ARG A 287 -2.99 -10.22 -15.11
CA ARG A 287 -4.35 -10.80 -15.04
C ARG A 287 -4.43 -12.24 -15.52
N ASP A 288 -3.30 -12.81 -15.94
CA ASP A 288 -3.30 -14.19 -16.39
C ASP A 288 -3.67 -15.09 -15.21
N HIS A 289 -4.45 -16.14 -15.47
CA HIS A 289 -4.80 -17.19 -14.49
C HIS A 289 -3.57 -17.79 -13.78
N ILE A 290 -2.40 -17.56 -14.35
CA ILE A 290 -1.08 -17.86 -13.81
C ILE A 290 -0.81 -17.12 -12.49
N PHE A 291 -1.10 -15.82 -12.43
CA PHE A 291 -0.85 -15.01 -11.24
C PHE A 291 -1.95 -15.19 -10.18
N GLU A 292 -3.14 -15.68 -10.56
CA GLU A 292 -4.18 -16.09 -9.61
C GLU A 292 -3.71 -17.27 -8.72
N LEU A 293 -2.77 -18.09 -9.20
CA LEU A 293 -2.18 -19.19 -8.44
C LEU A 293 -1.22 -18.72 -7.33
N LEU A 294 -0.79 -17.46 -7.35
CA LEU A 294 0.11 -16.88 -6.34
C LEU A 294 -0.61 -16.44 -5.06
N GLY A 295 -1.89 -16.78 -4.92
CA GLY A 295 -2.72 -16.48 -3.76
C GLY A 295 -3.60 -15.26 -3.99
N SER A 296 -4.88 -15.39 -3.61
CA SER A 296 -5.91 -14.39 -3.86
C SER A 296 -5.76 -13.08 -3.09
N SER A 297 -4.86 -13.03 -2.10
CA SER A 297 -4.71 -11.88 -1.21
C SER A 297 -3.32 -11.23 -1.20
N PHE A 298 -2.24 -12.03 -1.28
CA PHE A 298 -0.87 -11.49 -1.23
C PHE A 298 -0.48 -10.76 -2.51
N PHE A 299 -0.76 -11.35 -3.67
CA PHE A 299 -0.33 -10.79 -4.95
C PHE A 299 -0.94 -9.40 -5.22
N PRO A 300 -2.25 -9.14 -4.96
CA PRO A 300 -2.81 -7.80 -5.09
C PRO A 300 -2.16 -6.76 -4.17
N MET A 301 -1.85 -7.11 -2.91
CA MET A 301 -1.18 -6.20 -1.97
C MET A 301 0.25 -5.88 -2.42
N TRP A 302 1.01 -6.92 -2.78
CA TRP A 302 2.35 -6.76 -3.33
C TRP A 302 2.33 -5.88 -4.58
N LYS A 303 1.38 -6.12 -5.48
CA LYS A 303 1.24 -5.35 -6.72
C LYS A 303 1.01 -3.87 -6.44
N GLU A 304 0.07 -3.52 -5.56
CA GLU A 304 -0.17 -2.12 -5.18
C GLU A 304 1.07 -1.45 -4.57
N ARG A 305 1.84 -2.21 -3.79
CA ARG A 305 3.01 -1.71 -3.07
C ARG A 305 4.27 -1.56 -3.94
N HIS A 306 4.41 -2.40 -4.96
CA HIS A 306 5.65 -2.52 -5.74
C HIS A 306 5.49 -2.09 -7.21
N GLN A 307 4.29 -2.12 -7.78
CA GLN A 307 4.09 -1.80 -9.20
C GLN A 307 4.13 -0.29 -9.44
N VAL A 308 5.07 0.13 -10.28
CA VAL A 308 5.16 1.48 -10.82
C VAL A 308 4.59 1.49 -12.23
N HIS A 309 3.55 2.30 -12.41
CA HIS A 309 2.98 2.54 -13.74
C HIS A 309 3.74 3.65 -14.45
N TYR A 310 3.62 3.68 -15.77
CA TYR A 310 4.27 4.72 -16.58
C TYR A 310 3.38 5.20 -17.72
N THR A 311 3.51 6.48 -18.05
CA THR A 311 2.87 7.09 -19.21
C THR A 311 3.85 8.01 -19.94
N PHE A 312 3.56 8.33 -21.20
CA PHE A 312 4.39 9.23 -22.01
C PHE A 312 3.61 10.46 -22.52
N PRO A 313 3.02 11.29 -21.63
CA PRO A 313 2.31 12.49 -22.05
C PRO A 313 3.25 13.41 -22.84
N LYS A 314 2.89 13.72 -24.08
CA LYS A 314 3.70 14.56 -24.99
C LYS A 314 5.15 14.06 -25.16
N GLY A 315 5.35 12.74 -25.07
CA GLY A 315 6.67 12.12 -25.24
C GLY A 315 7.61 12.21 -24.02
N GLN A 316 7.14 12.73 -22.88
CA GLN A 316 7.93 12.77 -21.64
C GLN A 316 7.49 11.63 -20.73
N VAL A 317 8.46 10.91 -20.15
CA VAL A 317 8.16 9.85 -19.18
C VAL A 317 7.54 10.45 -17.92
N LYS A 318 6.45 9.85 -17.47
CA LYS A 318 5.83 10.09 -16.17
C LYS A 318 5.66 8.75 -15.47
N LEU A 319 6.33 8.60 -14.34
CA LEU A 319 6.19 7.44 -13.46
C LEU A 319 5.11 7.71 -12.41
N GLU A 320 4.16 6.80 -12.30
CA GLU A 320 3.10 6.77 -11.30
C GLU A 320 3.53 5.78 -10.22
N MET A 321 4.11 6.32 -9.15
CA MET A 321 4.64 5.54 -8.02
C MET A 321 3.50 5.00 -7.16
N PRO A 322 3.70 3.84 -6.49
CA PRO A 322 2.86 3.39 -5.39
C PRO A 322 2.61 4.49 -4.34
N PRO A 323 1.41 4.54 -3.73
CA PRO A 323 1.14 5.46 -2.63
C PRO A 323 2.15 5.29 -1.48
N PRO A 324 2.55 6.37 -0.80
CA PRO A 324 3.54 6.32 0.28
C PRO A 324 2.98 5.71 1.59
N TYR A 325 1.72 5.29 1.60
CA TYR A 325 1.03 4.65 2.72
C TYR A 325 -0.04 3.68 2.21
N SER A 326 -0.41 2.70 3.03
CA SER A 326 -1.44 1.70 2.68
C SER A 326 -2.78 2.06 3.29
N VAL A 327 -3.86 1.97 2.49
CA VAL A 327 -5.24 2.19 2.95
C VAL A 327 -5.76 0.90 3.61
N VAL A 328 -5.34 0.69 4.84
CA VAL A 328 -5.73 -0.42 5.73
C VAL A 328 -5.82 0.10 7.16
N ILE A 329 -6.39 -0.68 8.07
CA ILE A 329 -6.31 -0.37 9.51
C ILE A 329 -4.85 -0.42 9.94
N GLN A 330 -4.40 0.59 10.69
CA GLN A 330 -3.03 0.64 11.18
C GLN A 330 -2.95 0.96 12.68
N GLU A 331 -2.01 0.30 13.35
CA GLU A 331 -1.54 0.53 14.72
C GLU A 331 -0.10 1.06 14.68
N SER A 332 0.14 2.20 15.35
CA SER A 332 1.46 2.82 15.40
C SER A 332 2.32 2.29 16.55
N GLU A 333 3.62 2.58 16.52
CA GLU A 333 4.57 2.25 17.61
C GLU A 333 4.14 2.80 18.98
N ARG A 334 3.35 3.89 18.97
CA ARG A 334 2.84 4.57 20.15
C ARG A 334 1.44 4.10 20.55
N GLY A 335 0.90 3.11 19.84
CA GLY A 335 -0.46 2.58 20.03
C GLY A 335 -1.56 3.50 19.53
N ALA A 336 -1.26 4.44 18.63
CA ALA A 336 -2.31 5.16 17.92
C ALA A 336 -2.94 4.25 16.86
N TRP A 337 -4.25 4.32 16.70
CA TRP A 337 -4.98 3.56 15.70
C TRP A 337 -5.54 4.48 14.62
N HIS A 338 -5.40 4.05 13.37
CA HIS A 338 -5.93 4.73 12.19
C HIS A 338 -6.80 3.75 11.41
N VAL A 339 -8.10 4.06 11.33
CA VAL A 339 -9.09 3.17 10.71
C VAL A 339 -9.70 3.89 9.50
N PRO A 340 -9.44 3.43 8.26
CA PRO A 340 -10.03 4.03 7.07
C PRO A 340 -11.52 3.67 6.95
N VAL A 341 -12.35 4.66 6.65
CA VAL A 341 -13.79 4.48 6.49
C VAL A 341 -14.13 4.24 5.01
N THR A 342 -15.07 3.35 4.75
CA THR A 342 -15.59 3.09 3.41
C THR A 342 -16.28 4.35 2.88
N SER A 343 -15.80 4.86 1.75
CA SER A 343 -16.37 6.01 1.04
C SER A 343 -17.05 5.53 -0.24
N GLU A 344 -18.22 6.06 -0.55
CA GLU A 344 -18.88 5.88 -1.85
C GLU A 344 -18.17 6.66 -2.98
N SER A 345 -17.35 7.65 -2.63
CA SER A 345 -16.56 8.40 -3.58
C SER A 345 -15.25 7.66 -3.91
N ASN A 346 -14.88 7.65 -5.18
CA ASN A 346 -13.62 7.08 -5.68
C ASN A 346 -12.38 7.96 -5.37
N ASN A 347 -12.55 9.07 -4.63
CA ASN A 347 -11.45 9.98 -4.36
C ASN A 347 -10.76 9.63 -3.03
N GLU A 348 -9.68 8.84 -3.12
CA GLU A 348 -8.88 8.42 -1.96
C GLU A 348 -8.36 9.60 -1.11
N SER A 349 -8.10 10.76 -1.73
CA SER A 349 -7.62 11.96 -1.02
C SER A 349 -8.66 12.59 -0.09
N GLN A 350 -9.93 12.24 -0.25
CA GLN A 350 -11.04 12.72 0.58
C GLN A 350 -11.56 11.65 1.55
N ARG A 351 -10.88 10.51 1.63
CA ARG A 351 -11.29 9.42 2.51
C ARG A 351 -11.26 9.89 3.96
N THR A 352 -12.37 9.65 4.67
CA THR A 352 -12.44 9.82 6.12
C THR A 352 -11.68 8.69 6.81
N TRP A 353 -10.92 9.03 7.83
CA TRP A 353 -10.21 8.14 8.72
C TRP A 353 -10.67 8.38 10.15
N LEU A 354 -10.72 7.32 10.96
CA LEU A 354 -10.82 7.44 12.39
C LEU A 354 -9.42 7.41 13.00
N CYS A 355 -9.03 8.50 13.66
CA CYS A 355 -7.80 8.60 14.43
C CYS A 355 -8.10 8.42 15.92
N ILE A 356 -7.41 7.48 16.55
CA ILE A 356 -7.63 7.11 17.94
C ILE A 356 -6.28 7.14 18.65
N THR A 357 -6.12 8.07 19.59
CA THR A 357 -4.85 8.29 20.30
C THR A 357 -5.06 8.40 21.80
N ARG A 358 -4.00 8.34 22.60
CA ARG A 358 -4.06 8.69 24.03
C ARG A 358 -3.80 10.18 24.21
N SER A 359 -4.46 10.79 25.20
CA SER A 359 -4.33 12.23 25.47
C SER A 359 -2.89 12.68 25.80
N GLU A 360 -2.04 11.79 26.33
CA GLU A 360 -0.64 12.10 26.65
C GLU A 360 0.30 12.09 25.44
N THR A 361 0.02 11.29 24.40
CA THR A 361 0.87 11.22 23.20
C THR A 361 0.65 12.41 22.26
N CYS A 362 -0.51 13.07 22.32
CA CYS A 362 -0.80 14.31 21.59
C CYS A 362 0.02 15.53 22.07
N LYS A 363 0.55 15.55 23.29
CA LYS A 363 1.28 16.72 23.82
C LYS A 363 2.71 16.84 23.30
N VAL A 364 3.30 15.73 22.82
CA VAL A 364 4.68 15.69 22.34
C VAL A 364 4.81 16.29 20.93
N SER A 365 3.76 16.24 20.11
CA SER A 365 3.74 16.89 18.79
C SER A 365 3.60 18.42 18.89
N ASP A 366 2.85 18.92 19.88
CA ASP A 366 2.69 20.36 20.12
C ASP A 366 4.01 21.07 20.51
N GLU A 367 4.93 20.39 21.20
CA GLU A 367 6.27 20.93 21.54
C GLU A 367 7.23 20.89 20.35
N PHE A 368 7.08 19.92 19.45
CA PHE A 368 7.88 19.82 18.23
C PHE A 368 7.48 20.88 17.18
N CYS A 369 6.19 21.18 17.06
CA CYS A 369 5.70 22.26 16.18
C CYS A 369 6.17 23.65 16.67
N LYS A 370 6.13 23.89 17.99
CA LYS A 370 6.58 25.19 18.57
C LYS A 370 8.10 25.40 18.49
N SER A 371 8.88 24.33 18.47
CA SER A 371 10.34 24.43 18.32
C SER A 371 10.78 24.60 16.86
N ALA A 372 10.02 24.06 15.90
CA ALA A 372 10.24 24.29 14.47
C ALA A 372 9.96 25.75 14.05
N GLU A 373 8.89 26.36 14.58
CA GLU A 373 8.56 27.78 14.31
C GLU A 373 9.57 28.76 14.93
N ALA A 374 10.25 28.39 16.02
CA ALA A 374 11.24 29.23 16.67
C ALA A 374 12.59 29.28 15.95
N GLN A 375 12.89 28.32 15.05
CA GLN A 375 14.17 28.25 14.34
C GLN A 375 14.19 28.98 12.99
N GLU A 376 13.05 29.45 12.49
CA GLU A 376 12.96 30.15 11.19
C GLU A 376 12.99 31.69 11.29
N SER A 377 13.13 32.26 12.49
CA SER A 377 13.21 33.71 12.71
C SER A 377 14.64 34.18 13.03
N GLY A 378 15.54 34.09 12.04
CA GLY A 378 16.93 34.53 12.21
C GLY A 378 17.62 35.03 10.93
N LYS A 379 17.42 36.33 10.61
CA LYS A 379 18.12 37.17 9.60
C LYS A 379 17.70 36.87 8.13
N ILE A 380 17.43 37.79 7.20
CA ILE A 380 18.07 39.08 6.83
C ILE A 380 17.03 40.03 6.18
N THR A 381 17.39 41.31 6.24
CA THR A 381 16.77 42.59 5.92
C THR A 381 16.25 42.91 4.50
N ASN A 382 15.27 43.84 4.51
CA ASN A 382 15.02 44.99 3.61
C ASN A 382 14.54 44.78 2.15
N GLY A 383 13.29 45.16 1.93
CA GLY A 383 12.75 45.60 0.64
C GLY A 383 11.31 46.07 0.75
N LYS A 384 11.09 47.39 0.88
CA LYS A 384 9.76 48.04 0.85
C LYS A 384 8.97 47.58 -0.38
N PHE A 385 7.68 47.26 -0.25
CA PHE A 385 6.57 47.91 -0.98
C PHE A 385 5.19 47.33 -0.58
N ARG A 386 4.40 48.18 0.11
CA ARG A 386 2.94 48.38 0.07
C ARG A 386 1.98 47.16 0.03
N ASN A 387 1.31 46.96 1.17
CA ASN A 387 -0.11 46.57 1.27
C ASN A 387 -1.02 47.59 0.55
N PRO A 388 -2.19 47.20 -0.01
CA PRO A 388 -3.38 47.04 0.84
C PRO A 388 -4.30 45.85 0.51
N CYS A 389 -4.86 45.26 1.57
CA CYS A 389 -6.14 44.56 1.50
C CYS A 389 -7.28 45.56 1.24
N SER A 390 -8.20 45.22 0.34
CA SER A 390 -9.63 45.55 0.52
C SER A 390 -10.50 44.78 -0.47
N ASN A 391 -11.55 44.17 0.10
CA ASN A 391 -12.69 43.54 -0.56
C ASN A 391 -13.28 44.37 -1.72
N SER A 392 -13.72 43.68 -2.78
CA SER A 392 -15.01 44.00 -3.41
C SER A 392 -15.48 42.86 -4.31
N SER A 393 -16.62 42.29 -3.94
CA SER A 393 -17.58 41.62 -4.82
C SER A 393 -17.83 42.41 -6.10
N ASN A 394 -17.79 41.75 -7.25
CA ASN A 394 -18.72 42.06 -8.34
C ASN A 394 -18.87 40.89 -9.32
N SER A 395 -20.12 40.49 -9.46
CA SER A 395 -20.70 39.68 -10.51
C SER A 395 -20.50 40.31 -11.88
N SER A 396 -20.10 39.52 -12.88
CA SER A 396 -20.37 39.80 -14.29
C SER A 396 -20.41 38.48 -15.05
N GLU A 397 -21.59 38.19 -15.58
CA GLU A 397 -21.89 37.07 -16.46
C GLU A 397 -21.04 37.13 -17.74
N THR A 398 -20.57 35.99 -18.22
CA THR A 398 -20.32 35.80 -19.64
C THR A 398 -20.71 34.38 -20.05
N ILE A 399 -21.78 34.33 -20.82
CA ILE A 399 -22.33 33.19 -21.55
C ILE A 399 -21.30 32.70 -22.58
N CYS A 400 -21.12 31.38 -22.74
CA CYS A 400 -21.24 30.71 -24.06
C CYS A 400 -21.00 29.19 -24.09
N ILE A 401 -22.08 28.51 -24.52
CA ILE A 401 -22.12 27.44 -25.53
C ILE A 401 -21.77 26.01 -25.07
N THR A 402 -22.83 25.28 -24.73
CA THR A 402 -22.89 23.82 -24.64
C THR A 402 -22.97 23.20 -26.05
N GLY A 403 -21.97 22.37 -26.39
CA GLY A 403 -21.98 21.53 -27.57
C GLY A 403 -22.63 20.17 -27.30
N LYS A 404 -23.76 19.90 -27.93
CA LYS A 404 -24.52 18.64 -27.89
C LYS A 404 -23.67 17.44 -28.35
N ARG A 405 -23.55 16.42 -27.49
CA ARG A 405 -23.00 15.10 -27.83
C ARG A 405 -24.07 14.28 -28.55
N LYS A 406 -23.73 13.80 -29.74
CA LYS A 406 -24.55 12.96 -30.61
C LYS A 406 -24.47 11.51 -30.11
N GLU A 407 -25.60 10.94 -29.72
CA GLU A 407 -25.75 9.51 -29.41
C GLU A 407 -25.47 8.67 -30.65
N ARG A 408 -24.78 7.54 -30.48
CA ARG A 408 -24.52 6.56 -31.54
C ARG A 408 -25.24 5.27 -31.19
N SER A 409 -26.09 4.86 -32.11
CA SER A 409 -27.00 3.72 -32.08
C SER A 409 -26.31 2.36 -32.09
N GLU A 410 -27.02 1.38 -31.52
CA GLU A 410 -26.69 -0.04 -31.43
C GLU A 410 -26.48 -0.72 -32.78
N SER A 411 -25.59 -1.71 -32.81
CA SER A 411 -25.32 -2.54 -33.99
C SER A 411 -26.17 -3.83 -33.95
N PRO A 412 -26.74 -4.29 -35.08
CA PRO A 412 -27.66 -5.41 -35.09
C PRO A 412 -26.95 -6.76 -35.12
N THR A 413 -27.54 -7.71 -34.40
CA THR A 413 -27.21 -9.13 -34.36
C THR A 413 -27.49 -9.81 -35.70
N LYS A 414 -26.52 -10.61 -36.17
CA LYS A 414 -26.76 -11.90 -36.85
C LYS A 414 -25.60 -12.84 -36.56
#